data_AF-A0A3D5UN83-F1
#
_entry.id   AF-A0A3D5UN83-F1
#
_cell.length_a   1.000
_cell.length_b   1.000
_cell.length_c   1.000
_cell.angle_alpha   90.00
_cell.angle_beta   90.00
_cell.angle_gamma   90.00
#
_symmetry.space_group_name_H-M   'P 1'
#
loop_
_entity.id
_entity.type
_entity.pdbx_description
1 polymer ?
#
loop_
_entity_poly.entity_id
_entity_poly.type
_entity_poly.pdbx_seq_one_letter_code
_entity_poly.pdbx_strand_id
1 'polypeptide(L)'
;IGGMLTPAGSSLNLMTLSFIESLTGITVTFLQWMFIGVPVVLVVMPIAWQIIIRVYGIVEMDKARIDAFIDELDVPEKMDAKEKYVMILMIAMFTFWILGSWFPVFNITLVAIIGFTLLFLPNHEIITWDEFVSSVSWPAFFLVGTVITIGGALVQNGVSEWMVATFFPQTINLPMFGVSFVLGMLVFIMLVIVPVAPALIPILSGPFVGIAANMGISPVLTMMTMGLVVANCYLLPLDTVPLLTYITGYYKMVDMPKSTVLIQVFVALVVALWVPIAVGILGFSG
;
A
#
# COMPACT_ATOMS: atom_id res chain seq x y z
N ILE A 1 -6.80 0.33 -1.96
CA ILE A 1 -6.69 1.22 -3.15
C ILE A 1 -6.13 2.60 -2.79
N GLY A 2 -6.85 3.47 -2.06
CA GLY A 2 -6.38 4.85 -1.78
C GLY A 2 -5.01 4.95 -1.11
N GLY A 3 -4.67 4.01 -0.23
CA GLY A 3 -3.35 3.96 0.42
C GLY A 3 -2.17 3.83 -0.55
N MET A 4 -2.36 3.42 -1.80
CA MET A 4 -1.27 3.31 -2.79
C MET A 4 -0.78 4.68 -3.31
N LEU A 5 -1.54 5.76 -3.10
CA LEU A 5 -1.23 7.09 -3.63
C LEU A 5 0.15 7.60 -3.20
N THR A 6 0.53 7.36 -1.94
CA THR A 6 1.74 7.92 -1.34
C THR A 6 2.44 6.89 -0.46
N PRO A 7 3.75 7.02 -0.21
CA PRO A 7 4.45 6.17 0.76
C PRO A 7 3.78 6.17 2.15
N ALA A 8 3.27 7.32 2.58
CA ALA A 8 2.62 7.46 3.88
C ALA A 8 1.18 6.90 3.93
N GLY A 9 0.60 6.51 2.79
CA GLY A 9 -0.78 6.04 2.71
C GLY A 9 -1.01 4.66 3.34
N SER A 10 0.05 3.87 3.55
CA SER A 10 0.01 2.59 4.26
C SER A 10 1.39 2.20 4.78
N SER A 11 1.46 1.56 5.93
CA SER A 11 2.70 0.98 6.46
C SER A 11 3.32 -0.06 5.51
N LEU A 12 2.51 -0.71 4.68
CA LEU A 12 2.95 -1.66 3.65
C LEU A 12 3.82 -1.00 2.58
N ASN A 13 3.54 0.26 2.25
CA ASN A 13 4.31 1.00 1.24
C ASN A 13 5.70 1.34 1.78
N LEU A 14 5.77 1.83 3.01
CA LEU A 14 7.05 2.09 3.70
C LEU A 14 7.86 0.81 3.88
N MET A 15 7.20 -0.29 4.23
CA MET A 15 7.87 -1.59 4.32
C MET A 15 8.46 -2.00 2.96
N THR A 16 7.69 -1.88 1.87
CA THR A 16 8.19 -2.17 0.52
C THR A 16 9.41 -1.32 0.18
N LEU A 17 9.36 0.00 0.43
CA LEU A 17 10.48 0.91 0.22
C LEU A 17 11.73 0.51 1.02
N SER A 18 11.55 0.13 2.28
CA SER A 18 12.64 -0.34 3.15
C SER A 18 13.27 -1.63 2.65
N PHE A 19 12.49 -2.56 2.09
CA PHE A 19 13.04 -3.78 1.47
C PHE A 19 13.76 -3.51 0.15
N ILE A 20 13.27 -2.60 -0.68
CA ILE A 20 14.00 -2.18 -1.89
C ILE A 20 15.37 -1.64 -1.47
N GLU A 21 15.41 -0.70 -0.53
CA GLU A 21 16.66 -0.08 -0.09
C GLU A 21 17.61 -1.08 0.57
N SER A 22 17.12 -1.93 1.46
CA SER A 22 17.97 -2.89 2.18
C SER A 22 18.49 -4.05 1.32
N LEU A 23 17.73 -4.50 0.32
CA LEU A 23 18.12 -5.62 -0.54
C LEU A 23 18.88 -5.19 -1.80
N THR A 24 18.65 -3.97 -2.30
CA THR A 24 19.19 -3.53 -3.59
C THR A 24 20.04 -2.28 -3.50
N GLY A 25 20.05 -1.58 -2.35
CA GLY A 25 20.71 -0.29 -2.18
C GLY A 25 20.05 0.86 -2.96
N ILE A 26 18.87 0.65 -3.56
CA ILE A 26 18.16 1.66 -4.33
C ILE A 26 17.17 2.38 -3.43
N THR A 27 17.34 3.69 -3.26
CA THR A 27 16.37 4.52 -2.54
C THR A 27 15.31 5.03 -3.52
N VAL A 28 14.05 4.65 -3.33
CA VAL A 28 12.91 5.22 -4.06
C VAL A 28 12.34 6.40 -3.27
N THR A 29 12.37 7.58 -3.86
CA THR A 29 11.91 8.83 -3.23
C THR A 29 10.39 8.90 -3.13
N PHE A 30 9.89 9.85 -2.32
CA PHE A 30 8.46 10.04 -2.13
C PHE A 30 7.74 10.39 -3.44
N LEU A 31 8.32 11.30 -4.24
CA LEU A 31 7.77 11.68 -5.54
C LEU A 31 7.81 10.53 -6.54
N GLN A 32 8.86 9.72 -6.54
CA GLN A 32 8.96 8.53 -7.41
C GLN A 32 7.87 7.50 -7.08
N TRP A 33 7.60 7.24 -5.78
CA TRP A 33 6.47 6.40 -5.40
C TRP A 33 5.15 6.99 -5.92
N MET A 34 4.91 8.28 -5.69
CA MET A 34 3.67 8.93 -6.14
C MET A 34 3.50 8.86 -7.66
N PHE A 35 4.59 9.06 -8.41
CA PHE A 35 4.58 8.94 -9.87
C PHE A 35 4.13 7.54 -10.34
N ILE A 36 4.46 6.50 -9.58
CA ILE A 36 4.03 5.13 -9.87
C ILE A 36 2.60 4.87 -9.33
N GLY A 37 2.32 5.22 -8.08
CA GLY A 37 1.07 4.87 -7.39
C GLY A 37 -0.15 5.72 -7.78
N VAL A 38 0.03 7.02 -8.00
CA VAL A 38 -1.08 7.94 -8.29
C VAL A 38 -1.83 7.57 -9.57
N PRO A 39 -1.16 7.33 -10.72
CA PRO A 39 -1.86 6.94 -11.95
C PRO A 39 -2.63 5.62 -11.80
N VAL A 40 -2.05 4.65 -11.06
CA VAL A 40 -2.74 3.37 -10.77
C VAL A 40 -4.04 3.63 -10.01
N VAL A 41 -3.99 4.42 -8.94
CA VAL A 41 -5.18 4.71 -8.12
C VAL A 41 -6.24 5.47 -8.90
N LEU A 42 -5.85 6.47 -9.67
CA LEU A 42 -6.78 7.28 -10.48
C LEU A 42 -7.58 6.43 -11.49
N VAL A 43 -6.99 5.35 -11.98
CA VAL A 43 -7.65 4.41 -12.91
C VAL A 43 -8.43 3.34 -12.15
N VAL A 44 -7.80 2.70 -11.17
CA VAL A 44 -8.39 1.58 -10.41
C VAL A 44 -9.58 2.02 -9.58
N MET A 45 -9.55 3.19 -8.95
CA MET A 45 -10.60 3.62 -8.02
C MET A 45 -11.96 3.79 -8.73
N PRO A 46 -12.09 4.51 -9.86
CA PRO A 46 -13.33 4.55 -10.62
C PRO A 46 -13.76 3.17 -11.13
N ILE A 47 -12.83 2.32 -11.58
CA ILE A 47 -13.14 0.97 -12.06
C ILE A 47 -13.72 0.13 -10.92
N ALA A 48 -13.10 0.15 -9.74
CA ALA A 48 -13.57 -0.58 -8.57
C ALA A 48 -14.96 -0.14 -8.15
N TRP A 49 -15.20 1.18 -8.12
CA TRP A 49 -16.52 1.75 -7.85
C TRP A 49 -17.58 1.27 -8.85
N GLN A 50 -17.27 1.30 -10.15
CA GLN A 50 -18.17 0.83 -11.20
C GLN A 50 -18.46 -0.67 -11.12
N ILE A 51 -17.45 -1.50 -10.80
CA ILE A 51 -17.64 -2.94 -10.59
C ILE A 51 -18.59 -3.18 -9.41
N ILE A 52 -18.37 -2.49 -8.29
CA ILE A 52 -19.22 -2.64 -7.09
C ILE A 52 -20.67 -2.26 -7.42
N ILE A 53 -20.90 -1.12 -8.07
CA ILE A 53 -22.25 -0.69 -8.48
C ILE A 53 -22.90 -1.73 -9.41
N ARG A 54 -22.17 -2.28 -10.39
CA ARG A 54 -22.75 -3.27 -11.31
C ARG A 54 -23.05 -4.61 -10.65
N VAL A 55 -22.29 -5.00 -9.64
CA VAL A 55 -22.47 -6.28 -8.94
C VAL A 55 -23.58 -6.22 -7.90
N TYR A 56 -23.68 -5.13 -7.13
CA TYR A 56 -24.62 -5.03 -6.00
C TYR A 56 -25.76 -4.05 -6.22
N GLY A 57 -25.72 -3.25 -7.29
CA GLY A 57 -26.66 -2.15 -7.51
C GLY A 57 -26.34 -0.92 -6.68
N ILE A 58 -27.07 0.16 -6.95
CA ILE A 58 -27.08 1.35 -6.11
C ILE A 58 -28.21 1.16 -5.12
N VAL A 59 -27.94 1.33 -3.83
CA VAL A 59 -29.00 1.40 -2.83
C VAL A 59 -29.67 2.75 -2.96
N GLU A 60 -30.89 2.78 -3.49
CA GLU A 60 -31.71 3.98 -3.48
C GLU A 60 -32.11 4.28 -2.03
N MET A 61 -31.65 5.43 -1.53
CA MET A 61 -32.06 5.94 -0.24
C MET A 61 -33.12 7.01 -0.43
N ASP A 62 -34.19 6.93 0.37
CA ASP A 62 -35.20 7.99 0.42
C ASP A 62 -34.56 9.30 0.88
N LYS A 63 -34.85 10.39 0.17
CA LYS A 63 -34.30 11.71 0.45
C LYS A 63 -34.65 12.16 1.87
N ALA A 64 -35.86 11.83 2.35
CA ALA A 64 -36.26 12.15 3.71
C ALA A 64 -35.36 11.47 4.77
N ARG A 65 -34.82 10.29 4.48
CA ARG A 65 -33.90 9.57 5.37
C ARG A 65 -32.49 10.16 5.35
N ILE A 66 -32.07 10.68 4.20
CA ILE A 66 -30.80 11.41 4.06
C ILE A 66 -30.90 12.74 4.82
N ASP A 67 -31.98 13.49 4.61
CA ASP A 67 -32.21 14.78 5.28
C ASP A 67 -32.28 14.59 6.81
N ALA A 68 -32.99 13.57 7.29
CA ALA A 68 -33.03 13.23 8.71
C ALA A 68 -31.64 12.87 9.28
N PHE A 69 -30.81 12.13 8.54
CA PHE A 69 -29.44 11.84 8.97
C PHE A 69 -28.57 13.09 8.99
N ILE A 70 -28.73 13.99 8.01
CA ILE A 70 -27.99 15.27 7.98
C ILE A 70 -28.42 16.16 9.15
N ASP A 71 -29.70 16.20 9.47
CA ASP A 71 -30.23 16.98 10.60
C ASP A 71 -29.75 16.41 11.95
N GLU A 72 -29.40 15.13 12.03
CA GLU A 72 -28.77 14.49 13.19
C GLU A 72 -27.26 14.75 13.30
N LEU A 73 -26.60 15.16 12.21
CA LEU A 73 -25.17 15.47 12.21
C LEU A 73 -24.91 16.85 12.83
N ASP A 74 -24.40 16.88 14.06
CA ASP A 74 -23.89 18.10 14.70
C ASP A 74 -22.50 18.46 14.13
N VAL A 75 -22.47 19.03 12.92
CA VAL A 75 -21.24 19.53 12.29
C VAL A 75 -21.12 21.03 12.54
N PRO A 76 -20.09 21.49 13.28
CA PRO A 76 -19.88 22.92 13.50
C PRO A 76 -19.75 23.70 12.20
N GLU A 77 -20.39 24.87 12.10
CA GLU A 77 -20.34 25.71 10.89
C GLU A 77 -18.92 26.18 10.52
N LYS A 78 -17.99 26.19 11.48
CA LYS A 78 -16.63 26.69 11.31
C LYS A 78 -15.62 25.74 11.91
N MET A 79 -14.52 25.57 11.19
CA MET A 79 -13.39 24.81 11.70
C MET A 79 -12.77 25.50 12.91
N ASP A 80 -12.51 24.73 13.95
CA ASP A 80 -11.86 25.19 15.16
C ASP A 80 -10.35 25.47 14.91
N ALA A 81 -9.67 25.99 15.93
CA ALA A 81 -8.25 26.30 15.83
C ALA A 81 -7.35 25.03 15.74
N LYS A 82 -7.75 23.94 16.38
CA LYS A 82 -7.04 22.65 16.38
C LYS A 82 -7.15 21.96 15.03
N GLU A 83 -8.32 21.93 14.41
CA GLU A 83 -8.57 21.38 13.08
C GLU A 83 -7.76 22.13 12.01
N LYS A 84 -7.72 23.46 12.08
CA LYS A 84 -6.87 24.29 11.21
C LYS A 84 -5.39 23.99 11.41
N TYR A 85 -4.96 23.84 12.66
CA TYR A 85 -3.58 23.49 13.00
C TYR A 85 -3.19 22.14 12.38
N VAL A 86 -4.01 21.11 12.57
CA VAL A 86 -3.78 19.77 11.98
C VAL A 86 -3.73 19.84 10.46
N MET A 87 -4.65 20.59 9.82
CA MET A 87 -4.65 20.77 8.37
C MET A 87 -3.35 21.41 7.87
N ILE A 88 -2.91 22.50 8.50
CA ILE A 88 -1.66 23.20 8.16
C ILE A 88 -0.46 22.26 8.33
N LEU A 89 -0.41 21.52 9.44
CA LEU A 89 0.66 20.58 9.73
C LEU A 89 0.72 19.46 8.70
N MET A 90 -0.42 18.88 8.34
CA MET A 90 -0.51 17.84 7.30
C MET A 90 -0.02 18.37 5.95
N ILE A 91 -0.45 19.57 5.54
CA ILE A 91 0.01 20.21 4.30
C ILE A 91 1.53 20.45 4.34
N ALA A 92 2.06 20.91 5.48
CA ALA A 92 3.49 21.13 5.66
C ALA A 92 4.27 19.81 5.56
N MET A 93 3.80 18.73 6.21
CA MET A 93 4.41 17.40 6.11
C MET A 93 4.44 16.89 4.69
N PHE A 94 3.32 16.97 3.96
CA PHE A 94 3.27 16.59 2.54
C PHE A 94 4.24 17.41 1.70
N THR A 95 4.34 18.72 1.96
CA THR A 95 5.27 19.60 1.26
C THR A 95 6.72 19.18 1.51
N PHE A 96 7.10 18.92 2.76
CA PHE A 96 8.46 18.49 3.10
C PHE A 96 8.80 17.09 2.58
N TRP A 97 7.86 16.15 2.59
CA TRP A 97 8.07 14.83 1.96
C TRP A 97 8.30 14.94 0.46
N ILE A 98 7.55 15.80 -0.23
CA ILE A 98 7.76 16.07 -1.65
C ILE A 98 9.14 16.71 -1.85
N LEU A 99 9.48 17.75 -1.08
CA LEU A 99 10.80 18.40 -1.11
C LEU A 99 11.96 17.44 -0.81
N GLY A 100 11.72 16.40 0.00
CA GLY A 100 12.67 15.33 0.29
C GLY A 100 13.18 14.59 -0.94
N SER A 101 12.46 14.68 -2.06
CA SER A 101 12.89 14.11 -3.35
C SER A 101 14.05 14.87 -4.00
N TRP A 102 14.26 16.14 -3.64
CA TRP A 102 15.41 16.95 -4.09
C TRP A 102 16.41 17.23 -2.97
N PHE A 103 15.94 17.28 -1.71
CA PHE A 103 16.75 17.54 -0.54
C PHE A 103 16.70 16.34 0.42
N PRO A 104 17.66 15.40 0.35
CA PRO A 104 17.63 14.16 1.13
C PRO A 104 17.55 14.34 2.65
N VAL A 105 17.87 15.55 3.15
CA VAL A 105 17.68 15.93 4.56
C VAL A 105 16.23 15.75 5.01
N PHE A 106 15.24 16.00 4.15
CA PHE A 106 13.82 15.81 4.45
C PHE A 106 13.37 14.37 4.15
N ASN A 107 14.11 13.38 4.64
CA ASN A 107 13.70 11.99 4.49
C ASN A 107 12.35 11.73 5.20
N ILE A 108 11.66 10.67 4.78
CA ILE A 108 10.29 10.37 5.20
C ILE A 108 10.19 10.29 6.73
N THR A 109 11.16 9.61 7.36
CA THR A 109 11.23 9.38 8.80
C THR A 109 11.41 10.68 9.58
N LEU A 110 12.32 11.57 9.16
CA LEU A 110 12.58 12.84 9.85
C LEU A 110 11.34 13.73 9.85
N VAL A 111 10.73 13.91 8.68
CA VAL A 111 9.52 14.74 8.54
C VAL A 111 8.37 14.16 9.36
N ALA A 112 8.23 12.83 9.40
CA ALA A 112 7.24 12.16 10.25
C ALA A 112 7.49 12.43 11.73
N ILE A 113 8.72 12.24 12.23
CA ILE A 113 9.06 12.46 13.65
C ILE A 113 8.80 13.91 14.07
N ILE A 114 9.22 14.88 13.25
CA ILE A 114 8.97 16.30 13.55
C ILE A 114 7.46 16.58 13.54
N GLY A 115 6.74 16.14 12.51
CA GLY A 115 5.30 16.35 12.40
C GLY A 115 4.54 15.75 13.58
N PHE A 116 4.83 14.51 13.96
CA PHE A 116 4.24 13.88 15.14
C PHE A 116 4.59 14.62 16.42
N THR A 117 5.84 15.05 16.61
CA THR A 117 6.24 15.82 17.80
C THR A 117 5.42 17.11 17.96
N LEU A 118 5.11 17.78 16.84
CA LEU A 118 4.30 18.99 16.83
C LEU A 118 2.85 18.76 17.29
N LEU A 119 2.31 17.55 17.14
CA LEU A 119 0.95 17.20 17.62
C LEU A 119 0.83 17.13 19.15
N PHE A 120 1.95 16.94 19.86
CA PHE A 120 2.00 16.83 21.33
C PHE A 120 2.41 18.14 22.02
N LEU A 121 2.62 19.23 21.29
CA LEU A 121 3.09 20.46 21.90
C LEU A 121 2.03 21.05 22.84
N PRO A 122 2.41 21.54 24.04
CA PRO A 122 1.46 21.93 25.11
C PRO A 122 0.51 23.08 24.73
N ASN A 123 0.87 23.93 23.75
CA ASN A 123 -0.02 25.00 23.25
C ASN A 123 -1.03 24.51 22.21
N HIS A 124 -0.82 23.31 21.65
CA HIS A 124 -1.63 22.69 20.61
C HIS A 124 -1.73 21.18 20.91
N GLU A 125 -2.19 20.83 22.12
CA GLU A 125 -2.39 19.42 22.47
C GLU A 125 -3.57 18.87 21.64
N ILE A 126 -3.22 18.35 20.46
CA ILE A 126 -4.16 17.72 19.54
C ILE A 126 -4.40 16.28 19.99
N ILE A 127 -3.32 15.59 20.39
CA ILE A 127 -3.32 14.20 20.82
C ILE A 127 -2.48 14.09 22.08
N THR A 128 -2.96 13.33 23.06
CA THR A 128 -2.20 12.99 24.27
C THR A 128 -1.27 11.80 24.02
N TRP A 129 -0.20 11.65 24.81
CA TRP A 129 0.70 10.51 24.67
C TRP A 129 -0.02 9.15 24.81
N ASP A 130 -0.97 9.06 25.73
CA ASP A 130 -1.73 7.83 25.97
C ASP A 130 -2.68 7.50 24.81
N GLU A 131 -3.33 8.51 24.22
CA GLU A 131 -4.11 8.35 22.98
C GLU A 131 -3.24 7.87 21.82
N PHE A 132 -2.02 8.42 21.69
CA PHE A 132 -1.10 7.97 20.65
C PHE A 132 -0.69 6.51 20.87
N VAL A 133 -0.20 6.16 22.06
CA VAL A 133 0.25 4.79 22.38
C VAL A 133 -0.87 3.77 22.19
N SER A 134 -2.12 4.13 22.54
CA SER A 134 -3.28 3.26 22.34
C SER A 134 -3.73 3.16 20.87
N SER A 135 -3.49 4.18 20.05
CA SER A 135 -3.80 4.17 18.62
C SER A 135 -2.81 3.36 17.78
N VAL A 136 -1.59 3.15 18.27
CA VAL A 136 -0.55 2.41 17.55
C VAL A 136 -0.84 0.91 17.59
N SER A 137 -0.85 0.28 16.42
CA SER A 137 -0.90 -1.18 16.31
C SER A 137 0.47 -1.79 16.61
N TRP A 138 0.77 -1.99 17.90
CA TRP A 138 1.97 -2.68 18.37
C TRP A 138 2.17 -4.07 17.75
N PRO A 139 1.11 -4.90 17.56
CA PRO A 139 1.26 -6.17 16.88
C PRO A 139 1.78 -6.02 15.44
N ALA A 140 1.32 -5.00 14.70
CA ALA A 140 1.82 -4.74 13.36
C ALA A 140 3.30 -4.32 13.39
N PHE A 141 3.70 -3.48 14.36
CA PHE A 141 5.10 -3.07 14.54
C PHE A 141 6.03 -4.26 14.80
N PHE A 142 5.67 -5.14 15.75
CA PHE A 142 6.47 -6.33 16.04
C PHE A 142 6.46 -7.32 14.87
N LEU A 143 5.32 -7.51 14.19
CA LEU A 143 5.23 -8.33 12.99
C LEU A 143 6.20 -7.83 11.91
N VAL A 144 6.21 -6.53 11.62
CA VAL A 144 7.16 -5.93 10.66
C VAL A 144 8.60 -6.28 11.03
N GLY A 145 9.00 -6.05 12.29
CA GLY A 145 10.37 -6.34 12.75
C GLY A 145 10.75 -7.82 12.70
N THR A 146 9.84 -8.72 13.11
CA THR A 146 10.06 -10.17 13.04
C THR A 146 10.21 -10.62 11.60
N VAL A 147 9.35 -10.18 10.69
CA VAL A 147 9.39 -10.68 9.33
C VAL A 147 10.52 -10.02 8.51
N ILE A 148 10.98 -8.80 8.84
CA ILE A 148 12.27 -8.28 8.36
C ILE A 148 13.44 -9.16 8.79
N THR A 149 13.45 -9.59 10.06
CA THR A 149 14.49 -10.48 10.58
C THR A 149 14.48 -11.83 9.87
N ILE A 150 13.30 -12.43 9.68
CA ILE A 150 13.14 -13.71 8.97
C ILE A 150 13.53 -13.55 7.50
N GLY A 151 13.03 -12.50 6.81
CA GLY A 151 13.36 -12.22 5.42
C GLY A 151 14.87 -12.05 5.20
N GLY A 152 15.53 -11.30 6.08
CA GLY A 152 16.98 -11.15 6.09
C GLY A 152 17.70 -12.49 6.29
N ALA A 153 17.23 -13.34 7.21
CA ALA A 153 17.78 -14.67 7.42
C ALA A 153 17.59 -15.59 6.20
N LEU A 154 16.43 -15.55 5.53
CA LEU A 154 16.18 -16.33 4.31
C LEU A 154 17.14 -15.93 3.18
N VAL A 155 17.38 -14.65 2.99
CA VAL A 155 18.36 -14.13 2.01
C VAL A 155 19.78 -14.54 2.38
N GLN A 156 20.20 -14.32 3.63
CA GLN A 156 21.56 -14.69 4.09
C GLN A 156 21.85 -16.20 3.96
N ASN A 157 20.83 -17.05 4.09
CA ASN A 157 20.97 -18.51 3.98
C ASN A 157 20.75 -19.04 2.55
N GLY A 158 20.62 -18.18 1.53
CA GLY A 158 20.51 -18.60 0.14
C GLY A 158 19.15 -19.20 -0.25
N VAL A 159 18.11 -19.03 0.58
CA VAL A 159 16.78 -19.64 0.33
C VAL A 159 16.10 -18.97 -0.85
N SER A 160 16.30 -17.67 -1.04
CA SER A 160 15.73 -16.92 -2.17
C SER A 160 16.31 -17.44 -3.50
N GLU A 161 17.62 -17.67 -3.55
CA GLU A 161 18.35 -18.22 -4.67
C GLU A 161 17.89 -19.66 -4.97
N TRP A 162 17.74 -20.49 -3.93
CA TRP A 162 17.20 -21.85 -4.07
C TRP A 162 15.77 -21.85 -4.63
N MET A 163 14.90 -20.97 -4.13
CA MET A 163 13.52 -20.84 -4.63
C MET A 163 13.50 -20.43 -6.11
N VAL A 164 14.32 -19.45 -6.48
CA VAL A 164 14.45 -19.00 -7.88
C VAL A 164 14.95 -20.17 -8.75
N ALA A 165 16.00 -20.88 -8.33
CA ALA A 165 16.54 -22.00 -9.08
C ALA A 165 15.57 -23.21 -9.21
N THR A 166 14.70 -23.41 -8.21
CA THR A 166 13.79 -24.56 -8.15
C THR A 166 12.48 -24.32 -8.88
N PHE A 167 11.87 -23.15 -8.68
CA PHE A 167 10.51 -22.87 -9.14
C PHE A 167 10.45 -21.98 -10.38
N PHE A 168 11.51 -21.23 -10.68
CA PHE A 168 11.52 -20.33 -11.83
C PHE A 168 12.35 -20.93 -12.97
N PRO A 169 11.82 -20.90 -14.21
CA PRO A 169 12.59 -21.36 -15.36
C PRO A 169 13.82 -20.47 -15.56
N GLN A 170 14.93 -21.09 -15.96
CA GLN A 170 16.23 -20.41 -16.21
C GLN A 170 16.14 -19.28 -17.25
N THR A 171 15.11 -19.31 -18.10
CA THR A 171 14.82 -18.25 -19.07
C THR A 171 13.34 -17.89 -18.99
N ILE A 172 13.04 -16.69 -18.49
CA ILE A 172 11.70 -16.10 -18.57
C ILE A 172 11.66 -15.18 -19.79
N ASN A 173 11.08 -15.65 -20.89
CA ASN A 173 10.90 -14.85 -22.09
C ASN A 173 9.52 -14.19 -22.10
N LEU A 174 9.25 -13.34 -21.10
CA LEU A 174 8.03 -12.54 -21.02
C LEU A 174 8.36 -11.07 -21.19
N PRO A 175 7.51 -10.28 -21.89
CA PRO A 175 7.65 -8.83 -21.87
C PRO A 175 7.49 -8.32 -20.43
N MET A 176 8.09 -7.16 -20.11
CA MET A 176 8.06 -6.58 -18.75
C MET A 176 6.63 -6.43 -18.19
N PHE A 177 5.66 -6.12 -19.05
CA PHE A 177 4.23 -6.15 -18.73
C PHE A 177 3.77 -7.53 -18.22
N GLY A 178 4.13 -8.59 -18.94
CA GLY A 178 3.77 -9.97 -18.58
C GLY A 178 4.38 -10.41 -17.26
N VAL A 179 5.62 -10.01 -17.00
CA VAL A 179 6.29 -10.25 -15.70
C VAL A 179 5.52 -9.58 -14.57
N SER A 180 5.24 -8.28 -14.68
CA SER A 180 4.51 -7.53 -13.66
C SER A 180 3.11 -8.10 -13.43
N PHE A 181 2.40 -8.50 -14.50
CA PHE A 181 1.09 -9.12 -14.38
C PHE A 181 1.13 -10.46 -13.62
N VAL A 182 2.05 -11.35 -14.01
CA VAL A 182 2.21 -12.67 -13.36
C VAL A 182 2.60 -12.53 -11.90
N LEU A 183 3.53 -11.63 -11.58
CA LEU A 183 3.95 -11.37 -10.21
C LEU A 183 2.80 -10.78 -9.37
N GLY A 184 2.03 -9.83 -9.92
CA GLY A 184 0.85 -9.28 -9.26
C GLY A 184 -0.20 -10.36 -8.95
N MET A 185 -0.50 -11.23 -9.93
CA MET A 185 -1.42 -12.35 -9.72
C MET A 185 -0.89 -13.35 -8.69
N LEU A 186 0.41 -13.63 -8.67
CA LEU A 186 1.05 -14.48 -7.67
C LEU A 186 0.89 -13.90 -6.25
N VAL A 187 1.06 -12.58 -6.08
CA VAL A 187 0.80 -11.92 -4.79
C VAL A 187 -0.66 -12.07 -4.37
N PHE A 188 -1.61 -11.91 -5.29
CA PHE A 188 -3.03 -12.11 -4.98
C PHE A 188 -3.36 -13.55 -4.57
N ILE A 189 -2.79 -14.54 -5.27
CA ILE A 189 -2.94 -15.95 -4.89
C ILE A 189 -2.33 -16.19 -3.50
N MET A 190 -1.15 -15.63 -3.22
CA MET A 190 -0.52 -15.73 -1.91
C MET A 190 -1.34 -15.07 -0.80
N LEU A 191 -2.07 -13.98 -1.08
CA LEU A 191 -2.99 -13.37 -0.11
C LEU A 191 -4.19 -14.26 0.22
N VAL A 192 -4.52 -15.25 -0.61
CA VAL A 192 -5.53 -16.26 -0.26
C VAL A 192 -4.98 -17.28 0.73
N ILE A 193 -3.72 -17.66 0.57
CA ILE A 193 -3.03 -18.66 1.41
C ILE A 193 -2.59 -18.03 2.75
N VAL A 194 -2.05 -16.82 2.68
CA VAL A 194 -1.56 -16.02 3.79
C VAL A 194 -2.28 -14.67 3.74
N PRO A 195 -3.46 -14.55 4.36
CA PRO A 195 -4.27 -13.32 4.35
C PRO A 195 -3.72 -12.25 5.30
N VAL A 196 -2.39 -12.08 5.30
CA VAL A 196 -1.65 -11.15 6.16
C VAL A 196 -0.66 -10.40 5.28
N ALA A 197 -1.13 -9.30 4.68
CA ALA A 197 -0.33 -8.48 3.75
C ALA A 197 1.04 -8.04 4.30
N PRO A 198 1.20 -7.62 5.57
CA PRO A 198 2.51 -7.27 6.12
C PRO A 198 3.51 -8.43 6.16
N ALA A 199 3.03 -9.68 6.27
CA ALA A 199 3.91 -10.85 6.31
C ALA A 199 4.41 -11.23 4.90
N LEU A 200 3.62 -10.97 3.85
CA LEU A 200 3.97 -11.36 2.50
C LEU A 200 5.11 -10.54 1.89
N ILE A 201 5.22 -9.25 2.22
CA ILE A 201 6.28 -8.37 1.69
C ILE A 201 7.66 -9.00 1.89
N PRO A 202 8.15 -9.20 3.12
CA PRO A 202 9.45 -9.85 3.38
C PRO A 202 9.61 -11.26 2.79
N ILE A 203 8.55 -12.08 2.80
CA ILE A 203 8.60 -13.45 2.24
C ILE A 203 8.88 -13.40 0.74
N LEU A 204 8.29 -12.43 0.03
CA LEU A 204 8.36 -12.32 -1.42
C LEU A 204 9.46 -11.37 -1.90
N SER A 205 9.95 -10.45 -1.06
CA SER A 205 10.99 -9.47 -1.41
C SER A 205 12.25 -10.11 -1.99
N GLY A 206 12.83 -11.10 -1.29
CA GLY A 206 14.03 -11.81 -1.75
C GLY A 206 13.83 -12.52 -3.09
N PRO A 207 12.80 -13.38 -3.22
CA PRO A 207 12.46 -14.02 -4.49
C PRO A 207 12.21 -13.03 -5.63
N PHE A 208 11.52 -11.91 -5.38
CA PHE A 208 11.22 -10.91 -6.43
C PHE A 208 12.48 -10.19 -6.91
N VAL A 209 13.39 -9.83 -6.00
CA VAL A 209 14.72 -9.30 -6.35
C VAL A 209 15.52 -10.34 -7.13
N GLY A 210 15.49 -11.61 -6.73
CA GLY A 210 16.16 -12.70 -7.44
C GLY A 210 15.63 -12.93 -8.86
N ILE A 211 14.31 -12.84 -9.06
CA ILE A 211 13.69 -12.88 -10.39
C ILE A 211 14.16 -11.69 -11.23
N ALA A 212 14.20 -10.50 -10.65
CA ALA A 212 14.67 -9.31 -11.35
C ALA A 212 16.12 -9.47 -11.83
N ALA A 213 17.00 -9.97 -10.95
CA ALA A 213 18.40 -10.25 -11.27
C ALA A 213 18.54 -11.32 -12.36
N ASN A 214 17.77 -12.41 -12.28
CA ASN A 214 17.80 -13.48 -13.29
C ASN A 214 17.38 -12.98 -14.68
N MET A 215 16.36 -12.11 -14.73
CA MET A 215 15.84 -11.55 -15.97
C MET A 215 16.64 -10.33 -16.49
N GLY A 216 17.62 -9.84 -15.72
CA GLY A 216 18.33 -8.60 -16.06
C GLY A 216 17.42 -7.37 -16.08
N ILE A 217 16.39 -7.33 -15.25
CA ILE A 217 15.47 -6.19 -15.13
C ILE A 217 15.65 -5.49 -13.77
N SER A 218 15.12 -4.27 -13.67
CA SER A 218 15.15 -3.51 -12.43
C SER A 218 14.42 -4.23 -11.29
N PRO A 219 15.04 -4.40 -10.10
CA PRO A 219 14.35 -4.93 -8.93
C PRO A 219 13.23 -3.99 -8.45
N VAL A 220 13.33 -2.68 -8.73
CA VAL A 220 12.26 -1.71 -8.45
C VAL A 220 10.96 -2.10 -9.17
N LEU A 221 11.02 -2.64 -10.38
CA LEU A 221 9.82 -3.09 -11.11
C LEU A 221 9.07 -4.17 -10.35
N THR A 222 9.78 -5.23 -9.96
CA THR A 222 9.17 -6.39 -9.29
C THR A 222 8.65 -5.99 -7.91
N MET A 223 9.46 -5.25 -7.15
CA MET A 223 9.13 -4.83 -5.79
C MET A 223 7.99 -3.80 -5.74
N MET A 224 7.97 -2.82 -6.66
CA MET A 224 6.85 -1.87 -6.75
C MET A 224 5.56 -2.56 -7.21
N THR A 225 5.65 -3.55 -8.11
CA THR A 225 4.50 -4.39 -8.48
C THR A 225 3.93 -5.08 -7.24
N MET A 226 4.79 -5.71 -6.43
CA MET A 226 4.37 -6.34 -5.17
C MET A 226 3.77 -5.33 -4.20
N GLY A 227 4.45 -4.22 -3.92
CA GLY A 227 4.03 -3.25 -2.91
C GLY A 227 2.67 -2.60 -3.22
N LEU A 228 2.40 -2.32 -4.50
CA LEU A 228 1.10 -1.80 -4.92
C LEU A 228 0.01 -2.86 -4.81
N VAL A 229 0.30 -4.10 -5.18
CA VAL A 229 -0.70 -5.19 -5.19
C VAL A 229 -1.00 -5.71 -3.77
N VAL A 230 0.01 -5.89 -2.92
CA VAL A 230 -0.12 -6.54 -1.61
C VAL A 230 -1.07 -5.81 -0.65
N ALA A 231 -1.21 -4.49 -0.80
CA ALA A 231 -2.15 -3.67 -0.03
C ALA A 231 -3.63 -3.89 -0.39
N ASN A 232 -3.93 -4.80 -1.32
CA ASN A 232 -5.28 -5.09 -1.82
C ASN A 232 -5.78 -6.48 -1.34
N CYS A 233 -5.64 -6.75 -0.04
CA CYS A 233 -6.10 -7.98 0.63
C CYS A 233 -7.61 -7.97 0.92
N TYR A 234 -8.43 -7.95 -0.13
CA TYR A 234 -9.89 -7.85 0.02
C TYR A 234 -10.65 -8.94 -0.75
N LEU A 235 -10.01 -10.07 -1.06
CA LEU A 235 -10.72 -11.20 -1.68
C LEU A 235 -11.73 -11.81 -0.70
N LEU A 236 -11.30 -11.99 0.55
CA LEU A 236 -12.09 -12.51 1.65
C LEU A 236 -12.05 -11.50 2.81
N PRO A 237 -13.07 -11.48 3.70
CA PRO A 237 -13.13 -10.58 4.84
C PRO A 237 -12.26 -11.10 6.01
N LEU A 238 -10.99 -11.38 5.73
CA LEU A 238 -10.01 -11.88 6.69
C LEU A 238 -9.01 -10.79 7.10
N ASP A 239 -8.80 -9.80 6.22
CA ASP A 239 -7.97 -8.64 6.51
C ASP A 239 -8.71 -7.62 7.39
N THR A 240 -7.96 -6.84 8.16
CA THR A 240 -8.50 -5.92 9.18
C THR A 240 -9.58 -4.99 8.63
N VAL A 241 -9.37 -4.40 7.44
CA VAL A 241 -10.32 -3.43 6.88
C VAL A 241 -11.62 -4.10 6.42
N PRO A 242 -11.60 -5.13 5.55
CA PRO A 242 -12.78 -5.93 5.23
C PRO A 242 -13.51 -6.56 6.42
N LEU A 243 -12.77 -6.93 7.48
CA LEU A 243 -13.35 -7.55 8.66
C LEU A 243 -14.25 -6.58 9.44
N LEU A 244 -13.85 -5.30 9.54
CA LEU A 244 -14.66 -4.26 10.19
C LEU A 244 -16.03 -4.11 9.53
N THR A 245 -16.09 -4.13 8.19
CA THR A 245 -17.36 -4.06 7.48
C THR A 245 -18.13 -5.38 7.55
N TYR A 246 -17.45 -6.53 7.60
CA TYR A 246 -18.10 -7.84 7.64
C TYR A 246 -18.82 -8.12 8.97
N ILE A 247 -18.25 -7.68 10.09
CA ILE A 247 -18.82 -7.87 11.44
C ILE A 247 -20.21 -7.23 11.59
N THR A 248 -20.54 -6.24 10.75
CA THR A 248 -21.87 -5.61 10.72
C THR A 248 -23.00 -6.56 10.29
N GLY A 249 -22.68 -7.67 9.61
CA GLY A 249 -23.65 -8.68 9.21
C GLY A 249 -24.45 -8.38 7.94
N TYR A 250 -24.15 -7.28 7.22
CA TYR A 250 -24.89 -6.88 6.01
C TYR A 250 -24.62 -7.76 4.76
N TYR A 251 -23.54 -8.53 4.74
CA TYR A 251 -23.18 -9.38 3.60
C TYR A 251 -22.50 -10.68 4.05
N LYS A 252 -22.55 -11.72 3.21
CA LYS A 252 -21.89 -12.99 3.47
C LYS A 252 -20.46 -12.98 2.95
N MET A 253 -19.61 -13.83 3.51
CA MET A 253 -18.22 -13.99 3.05
C MET A 253 -18.12 -14.29 1.55
N VAL A 254 -19.08 -15.05 1.00
CA VAL A 254 -19.15 -15.42 -0.43
C VAL A 254 -19.60 -14.29 -1.36
N ASP A 255 -20.11 -13.19 -0.81
CA ASP A 255 -20.51 -12.04 -1.62
C ASP A 255 -19.28 -11.27 -2.09
N MET A 256 -18.30 -11.08 -1.22
CA MET A 256 -17.11 -10.26 -1.49
C MET A 256 -16.34 -10.66 -2.77
N PRO A 257 -16.00 -11.95 -3.02
CA PRO A 257 -15.29 -12.36 -4.23
C PRO A 257 -15.98 -11.97 -5.55
N LYS A 258 -17.31 -11.81 -5.55
CA LYS A 258 -18.10 -11.52 -6.77
C LYS A 258 -17.66 -10.20 -7.43
N SER A 259 -17.28 -9.21 -6.64
CA SER A 259 -16.70 -7.95 -7.14
C SER A 259 -15.19 -7.96 -7.04
N THR A 260 -14.61 -8.51 -5.97
CA THR A 260 -13.20 -8.28 -5.66
C THR A 260 -12.23 -9.07 -6.52
N VAL A 261 -12.61 -10.25 -7.03
CA VAL A 261 -11.80 -10.97 -8.04
C VAL A 261 -11.58 -10.11 -9.28
N LEU A 262 -12.66 -9.49 -9.79
CA LEU A 262 -12.59 -8.62 -10.96
C LEU A 262 -11.70 -7.40 -10.67
N ILE A 263 -11.89 -6.78 -9.51
CA ILE A 263 -11.07 -5.63 -9.08
C ILE A 263 -9.60 -6.01 -9.01
N GLN A 264 -9.25 -7.15 -8.41
CA GLN A 264 -7.86 -7.63 -8.33
C GLN A 264 -7.25 -7.85 -9.71
N VAL A 265 -7.98 -8.48 -10.63
CA VAL A 265 -7.52 -8.65 -12.02
C VAL A 265 -7.26 -7.29 -12.69
N PHE A 266 -8.17 -6.32 -12.53
CA PHE A 266 -7.97 -4.97 -13.07
C PHE A 266 -6.80 -4.24 -12.41
N VAL A 267 -6.61 -4.39 -11.10
CA VAL A 267 -5.43 -3.85 -10.40
C VAL A 267 -4.16 -4.44 -10.99
N ALA A 268 -4.08 -5.76 -11.12
CA ALA A 268 -2.92 -6.44 -11.71
C ALA A 268 -2.66 -5.96 -13.15
N LEU A 269 -3.69 -5.79 -13.97
CA LEU A 269 -3.57 -5.27 -15.33
C LEU A 269 -3.04 -3.83 -15.36
N VAL A 270 -3.62 -2.93 -14.57
CA VAL A 270 -3.24 -1.51 -14.55
C VAL A 270 -1.81 -1.35 -14.00
N VAL A 271 -1.47 -2.07 -12.93
CA VAL A 271 -0.11 -2.13 -12.38
C VAL A 271 0.86 -2.66 -13.43
N ALA A 272 0.50 -3.76 -14.11
CA ALA A 272 1.34 -4.36 -15.13
C ALA A 272 1.59 -3.43 -16.32
N LEU A 273 0.59 -2.65 -16.73
CA LEU A 273 0.75 -1.66 -17.81
C LEU A 273 1.62 -0.48 -17.37
N TRP A 274 1.36 0.09 -16.19
CA TRP A 274 1.96 1.35 -15.78
C TRP A 274 3.34 1.20 -15.15
N VAL A 275 3.55 0.23 -14.25
CA VAL A 275 4.80 0.13 -13.48
C VAL A 275 6.04 -0.01 -14.39
N PRO A 276 6.06 -0.88 -15.42
CA PRO A 276 7.22 -0.97 -16.32
C PRO A 276 7.52 0.36 -17.04
N ILE A 277 6.48 1.07 -17.48
CA ILE A 277 6.62 2.36 -18.16
C ILE A 277 7.18 3.40 -17.17
N ALA A 278 6.60 3.49 -15.98
CA ALA A 278 7.01 4.44 -14.95
C ALA A 278 8.46 4.20 -14.49
N VAL A 279 8.84 2.94 -14.25
CA VAL A 279 10.21 2.55 -13.91
C VAL A 279 11.19 2.92 -15.01
N GLY A 280 10.81 2.73 -16.28
CA GLY A 280 11.62 3.17 -17.43
C GLY A 280 11.80 4.69 -17.50
N ILE A 281 10.73 5.46 -17.29
CA ILE A 281 10.78 6.94 -17.27
C ILE A 281 11.64 7.47 -16.13
N LEU A 282 11.55 6.84 -14.95
CA LEU A 282 12.30 7.24 -13.76
C LEU A 282 13.79 6.85 -13.82
N GLY A 283 14.23 6.16 -14.89
CA GLY A 283 15.63 5.79 -15.08
C GLY A 283 16.10 4.67 -14.16
N PHE A 284 15.19 3.90 -13.57
CA PHE A 284 15.53 2.74 -12.74
C PHE A 284 15.99 1.53 -13.58
N SER A 285 16.43 1.71 -14.83
CA SER A 285 16.85 0.62 -15.71
C SER A 285 17.99 -0.19 -15.09
N GLY A 286 17.87 -1.52 -15.18
CA GLY A 286 18.97 -2.45 -14.92
C GLY A 286 19.97 -2.47 -16.06
#